data_AF-A0A0G2J6Y9-F1
#
_entry.id   AF-A0A0G2J6Y9-F1
#
_cell.length_a   1.000
_cell.length_b   1.000
_cell.length_c   1.000
_cell.angle_alpha   90.00
_cell.angle_beta   90.00
_cell.angle_gamma   90.00
#
_symmetry.space_group_name_H-M   'P 1'
#
loop_
_entity.id
_entity.type
_entity.pdbx_description
1 polymer ?
#
loop_
_entity_poly.entity_id
_entity_poly.type
_entity_poly.pdbx_seq_one_letter_code
_entity_poly.pdbx_strand_id
1 'polypeptide(L)'
;MGFPNLFTLANSGIFFALLLCTAVASTVPRAPGGQDPVLVIDTFKNGGRNDLDAWHGSGEDMPMEWGNGYVKFAPTNADQNFHTQLTATCYDLTPYKNMYLHIVCKGAGHFTISLSQNNPQCDAFKNPYPETWDDVEAHRYMQGNDIYIPISHFNIDYTRALSFSFKGFYLPEKLKVMKVEITATKPSTFPAPEKLPTGTLWLRCKRPNSFAFGIDDGSPHLGRQIMDILTSEGINATFFTVGNGLAIPSSGWSDLYRDMAARGHQVALHTWSHPPMEELKTEAEIDQEIIKNLQIMREQLGFDSRYFRPPYGILGARTRQRLAALIKDPQIINWSVDIQDWLWAGSPTPEKQVEAFQRDVDKGGDLVVMHFLSPDTVMYTRDVIRIARNTGKRIMRVDQCMEDPAAPPLD
;
A
#
# COMPACT_ATOMS: atom_id res chain seq x y z
N MET A 1 -9.10 14.02 31.02
CA MET A 1 -10.15 14.49 30.10
C MET A 1 -10.10 13.55 28.90
N GLY A 2 -11.20 12.84 28.66
CA GLY A 2 -11.24 11.64 27.83
C GLY A 2 -10.90 11.91 26.36
N PHE A 3 -10.14 10.99 25.78
CA PHE A 3 -9.99 10.86 24.33
C PHE A 3 -11.39 10.74 23.71
N PRO A 4 -11.75 11.54 22.70
CA PRO A 4 -12.96 11.27 21.96
C PRO A 4 -12.75 9.99 21.16
N ASN A 5 -13.54 8.96 21.45
CA ASN A 5 -13.80 7.83 20.55
C ASN A 5 -14.35 8.40 19.23
N LEU A 6 -13.45 8.67 18.29
CA LEU A 6 -13.78 9.01 16.91
C LEU A 6 -13.15 7.94 16.00
N PHE A 7 -13.57 6.69 16.21
CA PHE A 7 -13.45 5.66 15.18
C PHE A 7 -14.64 5.85 14.24
N THR A 8 -14.48 6.72 13.25
CA THR A 8 -15.27 6.60 12.02
C THR A 8 -14.71 5.40 11.26
N LEU A 9 -15.52 4.35 11.16
CA LEU A 9 -15.30 3.17 10.35
C LEU A 9 -15.00 3.59 8.90
N ALA A 10 -13.73 3.59 8.52
CA ALA A 10 -13.37 3.30 7.14
C ALA A 10 -13.38 1.76 7.05
N ASN A 11 -14.36 1.21 6.34
CA ASN A 11 -14.29 -0.17 5.87
C ASN A 11 -13.12 -0.25 4.89
N SER A 12 -11.89 -0.38 5.38
CA SER A 12 -10.76 -0.91 4.61
C SER A 12 -10.86 -2.44 4.65
N GLY A 13 -12.04 -2.93 4.29
CA GLY A 13 -12.26 -4.34 4.09
C GLY A 13 -11.73 -4.62 2.71
N ILE A 14 -10.53 -5.17 2.63
CA ILE A 14 -10.12 -5.97 1.47
C ILE A 14 -11.05 -7.20 1.47
N PHE A 15 -12.30 -6.98 1.07
CA PHE A 15 -13.19 -8.00 0.57
C PHE A 15 -12.69 -8.28 -0.83
N PHE A 16 -11.65 -9.11 -0.93
CA PHE A 16 -11.54 -9.95 -2.12
C PHE A 16 -12.84 -10.73 -2.19
N ALA A 17 -13.76 -10.27 -3.04
CA ALA A 17 -14.83 -11.10 -3.52
C ALA A 17 -14.14 -12.36 -4.07
N LEU A 18 -14.29 -13.48 -3.36
CA LEU A 18 -14.05 -14.80 -3.90
C LEU A 18 -15.05 -15.00 -5.04
N LEU A 19 -14.79 -14.40 -6.20
CA LEU A 19 -15.33 -14.94 -7.43
C LEU A 19 -14.58 -16.25 -7.63
N LEU A 20 -15.32 -17.37 -7.55
CA LEU A 20 -14.88 -18.63 -8.11
C LEU A 20 -14.57 -18.40 -9.59
N CYS A 21 -13.32 -18.06 -9.89
CA CYS A 21 -12.77 -18.21 -11.23
C CYS A 21 -12.68 -19.72 -11.47
N THR A 22 -13.72 -20.29 -12.06
CA THR A 22 -13.58 -21.57 -12.75
C THR A 22 -12.42 -21.40 -13.73
N ALA A 23 -11.34 -22.14 -13.52
CA ALA A 23 -10.17 -22.13 -14.39
C ALA A 23 -10.57 -22.63 -15.78
N VAL A 24 -11.06 -21.72 -16.62
CA VAL A 24 -11.02 -21.89 -18.06
C VAL A 24 -9.59 -21.56 -18.43
N ALA A 25 -8.88 -22.51 -19.04
CA ALA A 25 -7.53 -22.32 -19.53
C ALA A 25 -7.46 -21.02 -20.34
N SER A 26 -6.92 -19.96 -19.74
CA SER A 26 -6.72 -18.69 -20.42
C SER A 26 -5.54 -18.87 -21.35
N THR A 27 -5.83 -18.92 -22.65
CA THR A 27 -4.80 -18.73 -23.65
C THR A 27 -4.21 -17.35 -23.41
N VAL A 28 -2.95 -17.28 -22.99
CA VAL A 28 -2.17 -16.05 -22.98
C VAL A 28 -2.42 -15.36 -24.33
N PRO A 29 -2.93 -14.11 -24.37
CA PRO A 29 -3.04 -13.39 -25.61
C PRO A 29 -1.67 -13.39 -26.26
N ARG A 30 -1.57 -14.04 -27.42
CA ARG A 30 -0.35 -14.06 -28.21
C ARG A 30 0.04 -12.61 -28.44
N ALA A 31 1.24 -12.22 -28.01
CA ALA A 31 1.82 -10.93 -28.40
C ALA A 31 1.60 -10.76 -29.91
N PRO A 32 1.04 -9.63 -30.37
CA PRO A 32 0.76 -9.42 -31.79
C PRO A 32 2.02 -9.79 -32.58
N GLY A 33 1.89 -10.80 -33.43
CA GLY A 33 2.89 -11.07 -34.45
C GLY A 33 2.83 -9.91 -35.43
N GLY A 34 3.63 -8.88 -35.20
CA GLY A 34 3.65 -7.67 -36.01
C GLY A 34 3.51 -6.43 -35.16
N GLN A 35 4.17 -5.36 -35.60
CA GLN A 35 4.15 -4.02 -35.01
C GLN A 35 2.73 -3.44 -34.98
N ASP A 36 1.88 -3.80 -34.02
CA ASP A 36 0.72 -2.97 -33.72
C ASP A 36 1.23 -1.75 -32.94
N PRO A 37 1.07 -0.52 -33.48
CA PRO A 37 1.61 0.69 -32.86
C PRO A 37 0.89 1.05 -31.55
N VAL A 38 -0.21 0.36 -31.24
CA VAL A 38 -1.11 0.62 -30.12
C VAL A 38 -1.59 -0.70 -29.51
N LEU A 39 -1.43 -0.87 -28.19
CA LEU A 39 -2.07 -1.92 -27.39
C LEU A 39 -3.31 -1.33 -26.72
N VAL A 40 -4.50 -1.65 -27.20
CA VAL A 40 -5.75 -1.22 -26.57
C VAL A 40 -6.04 -2.13 -25.36
N ILE A 41 -6.07 -1.54 -24.16
CA ILE A 41 -6.29 -2.28 -22.91
C ILE A 41 -7.77 -2.29 -22.58
N ASP A 42 -8.42 -1.12 -22.60
CA ASP A 42 -9.79 -0.97 -22.11
C ASP A 42 -10.54 0.14 -22.84
N THR A 43 -11.65 -0.22 -23.48
CA THR A 43 -12.62 0.69 -24.09
C THR A 43 -13.95 0.71 -23.32
N PHE A 44 -14.03 -0.01 -22.19
CA PHE A 44 -15.19 -0.04 -21.29
C PHE A 44 -16.51 -0.38 -21.99
N LYS A 45 -16.46 -1.22 -23.02
CA LYS A 45 -17.66 -1.72 -23.72
C LYS A 45 -18.37 -2.84 -22.95
N ASN A 46 -17.64 -3.54 -22.09
CA ASN A 46 -18.15 -4.58 -21.20
C ASN A 46 -17.91 -4.14 -19.74
N GLY A 47 -18.79 -4.54 -18.81
CA GLY A 47 -18.75 -4.07 -17.42
C GLY A 47 -17.94 -4.92 -16.44
N GLY A 48 -17.21 -5.94 -16.92
CA GLY A 48 -16.45 -6.85 -16.05
C GLY A 48 -15.18 -7.44 -16.67
N ARG A 49 -14.93 -7.18 -17.96
CA ARG A 49 -13.68 -7.53 -18.64
C ARG A 49 -13.32 -6.44 -19.64
N ASN A 50 -12.04 -6.17 -19.78
CA ASN A 50 -11.52 -5.19 -20.73
C ASN A 50 -11.26 -5.81 -22.12
N ASP A 51 -10.66 -5.06 -23.05
CA ASP A 51 -10.42 -5.50 -24.43
C ASP A 51 -9.34 -6.59 -24.54
N LEU A 52 -8.58 -6.85 -23.46
CA LEU A 52 -7.62 -7.96 -23.36
C LEU A 52 -8.25 -9.24 -22.79
N ASP A 53 -9.56 -9.24 -22.58
CA ASP A 53 -10.29 -10.28 -21.83
C ASP A 53 -9.76 -10.45 -20.39
N ALA A 54 -9.18 -9.41 -19.79
CA ALA A 54 -8.72 -9.41 -18.41
C ALA A 54 -9.75 -8.71 -17.50
N TRP A 55 -9.69 -8.98 -16.19
CA TRP A 55 -10.61 -8.36 -15.24
C TRP A 55 -10.38 -6.85 -15.14
N HIS A 56 -11.47 -6.11 -15.03
CA HIS A 56 -11.46 -4.71 -14.62
C HIS A 56 -12.60 -4.45 -13.63
N GLY A 57 -12.47 -3.46 -12.78
CA GLY A 57 -13.47 -3.21 -11.74
C GLY A 57 -12.92 -2.45 -10.55
N SER A 58 -13.79 -2.18 -9.59
CA SER A 58 -13.40 -1.55 -8.33
C SER A 58 -12.98 -2.59 -7.30
N GLY A 59 -11.95 -2.28 -6.51
CA GLY A 59 -11.51 -3.07 -5.36
C GLY A 59 -12.15 -2.68 -4.02
N GLU A 60 -12.68 -1.47 -3.88
CA GLU A 60 -13.14 -0.89 -2.58
C GLU A 60 -14.53 -0.25 -2.69
N ASP A 61 -15.44 -0.93 -3.41
CA ASP A 61 -16.83 -0.51 -3.61
C ASP A 61 -16.99 0.94 -4.11
N MET A 62 -16.08 1.41 -4.96
CA MET A 62 -16.15 2.74 -5.54
C MET A 62 -17.47 2.88 -6.33
N PRO A 63 -18.28 3.93 -6.07
CA PRO A 63 -19.48 4.17 -6.86
C PRO A 63 -19.15 4.39 -8.34
N MET A 64 -19.80 3.62 -9.21
CA MET A 64 -19.56 3.66 -10.65
C MET A 64 -20.84 3.59 -11.47
N GLU A 65 -20.81 4.23 -12.65
CA GLU A 65 -21.88 4.17 -13.65
C GLU A 65 -21.29 3.76 -15.00
N TRP A 66 -21.70 2.59 -15.49
CA TRP A 66 -21.31 2.09 -16.81
C TRP A 66 -22.15 2.73 -17.92
N GLY A 67 -21.49 3.12 -19.00
CA GLY A 67 -22.14 3.56 -20.22
C GLY A 67 -21.61 2.82 -21.45
N ASN A 68 -22.13 3.16 -22.62
CA ASN A 68 -21.65 2.58 -23.86
C ASN A 68 -20.25 3.13 -24.21
N GLY A 69 -19.21 2.34 -23.94
CA GLY A 69 -17.82 2.68 -24.22
C GLY A 69 -17.20 3.67 -23.21
N TYR A 70 -17.67 3.65 -21.96
CA TYR A 70 -17.08 4.41 -20.87
C TYR A 70 -17.54 3.89 -19.50
N VAL A 71 -16.80 4.26 -18.47
CA VAL A 71 -17.21 4.15 -17.06
C VAL A 71 -17.06 5.52 -16.39
N LYS A 72 -18.01 5.88 -15.51
CA LYS A 72 -17.89 7.05 -14.64
C LYS A 72 -17.56 6.58 -13.23
N PHE A 73 -16.51 7.14 -12.66
CA PHE A 73 -16.13 6.99 -11.26
C PHE A 73 -16.72 8.16 -10.46
N ALA A 74 -17.24 7.87 -9.27
CA ALA A 74 -17.68 8.85 -8.30
C ALA A 74 -17.07 8.51 -6.93
N PRO A 75 -15.74 8.65 -6.78
CA PRO A 75 -15.03 8.30 -5.55
C PRO A 75 -15.48 9.18 -4.38
N THR A 76 -15.51 8.59 -3.19
CA THR A 76 -15.87 9.24 -1.93
C THR A 76 -14.71 9.34 -0.95
N ASN A 77 -13.62 8.60 -1.17
CA ASN A 77 -12.40 8.59 -0.35
C ASN A 77 -11.18 8.19 -1.21
N ALA A 78 -9.97 8.24 -0.65
CA ALA A 78 -8.73 7.96 -1.41
C ALA A 78 -8.40 6.46 -1.53
N ASP A 79 -9.02 5.61 -0.71
CA ASP A 79 -8.84 4.15 -0.73
C ASP A 79 -9.51 3.52 -1.96
N GLN A 80 -10.64 4.12 -2.35
CA GLN A 80 -11.39 3.73 -3.54
C GLN A 80 -10.55 3.75 -4.81
N ASN A 81 -10.67 2.65 -5.54
CA ASN A 81 -9.84 2.39 -6.71
C ASN A 81 -10.62 1.67 -7.82
N PHE A 82 -10.06 1.75 -9.02
CA PHE A 82 -10.46 0.97 -10.19
C PHE A 82 -9.22 0.37 -10.84
N HIS A 83 -9.30 -0.90 -11.23
CA HIS A 83 -8.24 -1.63 -11.88
C HIS A 83 -8.65 -2.02 -13.29
N THR A 84 -7.72 -1.97 -14.23
CA THR A 84 -7.84 -2.62 -15.54
C THR A 84 -6.60 -3.49 -15.76
N GLN A 85 -6.77 -4.81 -15.64
CA GLN A 85 -5.67 -5.75 -15.66
C GLN A 85 -5.13 -5.96 -17.07
N LEU A 86 -3.85 -6.27 -17.18
CA LEU A 86 -3.25 -6.74 -18.43
C LEU A 86 -3.48 -8.24 -18.63
N THR A 87 -3.58 -8.97 -17.52
CA THR A 87 -3.76 -10.43 -17.45
C THR A 87 -4.08 -10.82 -15.99
N ALA A 88 -4.54 -12.05 -15.77
CA ALA A 88 -4.68 -12.63 -14.43
C ALA A 88 -3.36 -13.12 -13.82
N THR A 89 -2.27 -13.16 -14.61
CA THR A 89 -0.93 -13.63 -14.20
C THR A 89 0.13 -12.53 -14.39
N CYS A 90 1.25 -12.80 -15.05
CA CYS A 90 2.26 -11.79 -15.40
C CYS A 90 2.17 -11.42 -16.88
N TYR A 91 2.21 -10.13 -17.19
CA TYR A 91 2.31 -9.61 -18.55
C TYR A 91 3.70 -8.99 -18.76
N ASP A 92 4.36 -9.35 -19.87
CA ASP A 92 5.64 -8.75 -20.24
C ASP A 92 5.42 -7.42 -20.98
N LEU A 93 5.57 -6.32 -20.23
CA LEU A 93 5.54 -4.95 -20.75
C LEU A 93 6.90 -4.46 -21.28
N THR A 94 7.96 -5.27 -21.25
CA THR A 94 9.30 -4.87 -21.72
C THR A 94 9.30 -4.30 -23.15
N PRO A 95 8.55 -4.88 -24.12
CA PRO A 95 8.46 -4.32 -25.48
C PRO A 95 7.88 -2.90 -25.53
N TYR A 96 7.10 -2.51 -24.52
CA TYR A 96 6.37 -1.25 -24.44
C TYR A 96 7.07 -0.20 -23.55
N LYS A 97 8.22 -0.51 -22.95
CA LYS A 97 8.87 0.35 -21.93
C LYS A 97 9.18 1.78 -22.41
N ASN A 98 9.40 1.97 -23.71
CA ASN A 98 9.71 3.26 -24.33
C ASN A 98 8.48 3.94 -24.95
N MET A 99 7.29 3.41 -24.69
CA MET A 99 6.01 3.91 -25.20
C MET A 99 5.28 4.70 -24.10
N TYR A 100 4.06 5.14 -24.40
CA TYR A 100 3.24 5.93 -23.50
C TYR A 100 1.96 5.18 -23.15
N LEU A 101 1.62 5.10 -21.86
CA LEU A 101 0.26 4.87 -21.42
C LEU A 101 -0.57 6.09 -21.83
N HIS A 102 -1.63 5.87 -22.58
CA HIS A 102 -2.57 6.87 -23.01
C HIS A 102 -3.95 6.58 -22.41
N ILE A 103 -4.52 7.56 -21.72
CA ILE A 103 -5.85 7.48 -21.13
C ILE A 103 -6.70 8.62 -21.69
N VAL A 104 -7.89 8.29 -22.18
CA VAL A 104 -8.90 9.27 -22.61
C VAL A 104 -9.97 9.35 -21.53
N CYS A 105 -10.12 10.52 -20.91
CA CYS A 105 -11.06 10.74 -19.81
C CYS A 105 -11.64 12.15 -19.81
N LYS A 106 -12.75 12.36 -19.11
CA LYS A 106 -13.37 13.67 -18.87
C LYS A 106 -13.59 13.85 -17.38
N GLY A 107 -13.00 14.90 -16.81
CA GLY A 107 -12.94 15.17 -15.37
C GLY A 107 -11.64 15.93 -15.08
N ALA A 108 -11.33 16.17 -13.81
CA ALA A 108 -10.00 16.68 -13.45
C ALA A 108 -9.03 15.53 -13.12
N GLY A 109 -7.73 15.83 -13.20
CA GLY A 109 -6.64 14.87 -13.00
C GLY A 109 -6.26 14.60 -11.54
N HIS A 110 -7.15 14.86 -10.58
CA HIS A 110 -6.87 14.81 -9.14
C HIS A 110 -6.91 13.38 -8.56
N PHE A 111 -6.04 12.52 -9.10
CA PHE A 111 -5.92 11.12 -8.74
C PHE A 111 -4.55 10.55 -9.10
N THR A 112 -4.25 9.37 -8.58
CA THR A 112 -3.05 8.59 -8.89
C THR A 112 -3.34 7.58 -9.99
N ILE A 113 -2.42 7.47 -10.96
CA ILE A 113 -2.31 6.30 -11.83
C ILE A 113 -1.20 5.42 -11.28
N SER A 114 -1.53 4.15 -11.06
CA SER A 114 -0.59 3.14 -10.59
C SER A 114 -0.38 2.08 -11.65
N LEU A 115 0.85 1.59 -11.78
CA LEU A 115 1.16 0.33 -12.47
C LEU A 115 1.68 -0.67 -11.43
N SER A 116 0.95 -1.76 -11.25
CA SER A 116 1.32 -2.83 -10.33
C SER A 116 2.05 -3.96 -11.03
N GLN A 117 2.88 -4.68 -10.26
CA GLN A 117 3.48 -5.94 -10.67
C GLN A 117 2.97 -7.09 -9.80
N ASN A 118 2.93 -8.28 -10.40
CA ASN A 118 2.59 -9.52 -9.73
C ASN A 118 3.79 -10.04 -8.90
N ASN A 119 3.57 -11.01 -8.01
CA ASN A 119 4.64 -11.71 -7.29
C ASN A 119 5.53 -12.55 -8.22
N PRO A 120 6.72 -13.00 -7.76
CA PRO A 120 7.66 -13.73 -8.61
C PRO A 120 7.11 -15.05 -9.20
N GLN A 121 6.06 -15.59 -8.59
CA GLN A 121 5.37 -16.80 -9.05
C GLN A 121 4.25 -16.51 -10.06
N CYS A 122 3.93 -15.24 -10.29
CA CYS A 122 2.83 -14.80 -11.15
C CYS A 122 1.47 -15.40 -10.75
N ASP A 123 1.27 -15.60 -9.45
CA ASP A 123 0.15 -16.34 -8.88
C ASP A 123 -0.69 -15.44 -7.97
N ALA A 124 -1.92 -15.16 -8.37
CA ALA A 124 -2.85 -14.32 -7.60
C ALA A 124 -3.25 -14.90 -6.23
N PHE A 125 -2.96 -16.18 -5.98
CA PHE A 125 -3.22 -16.83 -4.68
C PHE A 125 -2.00 -16.79 -3.73
N LYS A 126 -0.91 -16.12 -4.12
CA LYS A 126 0.29 -15.94 -3.30
C LYS A 126 0.48 -14.50 -2.87
N ASN A 127 0.80 -14.30 -1.59
CA ASN A 127 1.07 -12.99 -1.03
C ASN A 127 2.55 -12.62 -1.16
N PRO A 128 2.87 -11.33 -1.31
CA PRO A 128 1.94 -10.23 -1.60
C PRO A 128 1.34 -10.31 -3.01
N TYR A 129 0.05 -9.99 -3.15
CA TYR A 129 -0.62 -9.80 -4.45
C TYR A 129 -1.46 -8.51 -4.42
N PRO A 130 -1.13 -7.50 -5.25
CA PRO A 130 0.10 -7.38 -6.05
C PRO A 130 1.36 -7.36 -5.18
N GLU A 131 2.53 -7.61 -5.76
CA GLU A 131 3.79 -7.60 -4.99
C GLU A 131 4.18 -6.19 -4.57
N THR A 132 4.06 -5.25 -5.50
CA THR A 132 4.28 -3.83 -5.30
C THR A 132 3.68 -3.07 -6.48
N TRP A 133 3.71 -1.75 -6.39
CA TRP A 133 3.33 -0.86 -7.47
C TRP A 133 4.10 0.45 -7.37
N ASP A 134 4.06 1.18 -8.48
CA ASP A 134 4.57 2.52 -8.54
C ASP A 134 3.54 3.48 -9.13
N ASP A 135 3.69 4.75 -8.75
CA ASP A 135 2.62 5.74 -8.83
C ASP A 135 3.08 7.00 -9.56
N VAL A 136 2.17 7.58 -10.33
CA VAL A 136 2.29 8.93 -10.85
C VAL A 136 1.00 9.70 -10.61
N GLU A 137 1.13 11.02 -10.45
CA GLU A 137 -0.03 11.88 -10.28
C GLU A 137 -0.60 12.31 -11.64
N ALA A 138 -1.86 12.00 -11.89
CA ALA A 138 -2.46 12.10 -13.22
C ALA A 138 -2.47 13.53 -13.78
N HIS A 139 -2.77 14.53 -12.95
CA HIS A 139 -2.86 15.93 -13.38
C HIS A 139 -1.57 16.44 -14.03
N ARG A 140 -0.39 15.93 -13.62
CA ARG A 140 0.91 16.34 -14.17
C ARG A 140 1.06 15.93 -15.64
N TYR A 141 0.36 14.88 -16.05
CA TYR A 141 0.40 14.29 -17.38
C TYR A 141 -0.89 14.55 -18.17
N MET A 142 -1.78 15.41 -17.67
CA MET A 142 -3.09 15.65 -18.27
C MET A 142 -3.11 16.96 -19.05
N GLN A 143 -3.68 16.94 -20.25
CA GLN A 143 -4.02 18.13 -21.02
C GLN A 143 -5.34 17.90 -21.76
N GLY A 144 -6.36 18.69 -21.42
CA GLY A 144 -7.70 18.48 -21.97
C GLY A 144 -8.31 17.17 -21.46
N ASN A 145 -8.67 16.28 -22.38
CA ASN A 145 -9.29 14.97 -22.06
C ASN A 145 -8.30 13.80 -22.16
N ASP A 146 -7.03 14.08 -22.38
CA ASP A 146 -6.03 13.06 -22.64
C ASP A 146 -4.97 13.10 -21.53
N ILE A 147 -4.41 11.93 -21.23
CA ILE A 147 -3.28 11.74 -20.32
C ILE A 147 -2.25 10.88 -21.03
N TYR A 148 -0.99 11.33 -21.09
CA TYR A 148 0.12 10.55 -21.65
C TYR A 148 1.24 10.40 -20.62
N ILE A 149 1.46 9.16 -20.15
CA ILE A 149 2.49 8.84 -19.16
C ILE A 149 3.53 7.91 -19.82
N PRO A 150 4.82 8.25 -19.85
CA PRO A 150 5.85 7.31 -20.27
C PRO A 150 5.82 6.03 -19.42
N ILE A 151 5.80 4.86 -20.04
CA ILE A 151 5.80 3.58 -19.31
C ILE A 151 7.06 3.46 -18.43
N SER A 152 8.17 4.04 -18.88
CA SER A 152 9.44 4.17 -18.14
C SER A 152 9.32 4.90 -16.80
N HIS A 153 8.23 5.62 -16.52
CA HIS A 153 8.03 6.31 -15.25
C HIS A 153 7.56 5.39 -14.13
N PHE A 154 7.14 4.16 -14.42
CA PHE A 154 6.77 3.19 -13.39
C PHE A 154 7.96 2.29 -13.06
N ASN A 155 8.52 2.43 -11.86
CA ASN A 155 9.65 1.61 -11.41
C ASN A 155 9.14 0.26 -10.91
N ILE A 156 8.86 -0.63 -11.86
CA ILE A 156 8.43 -2.01 -11.61
C ILE A 156 9.26 -2.99 -12.46
N ASP A 157 9.16 -4.27 -12.14
CA ASP A 157 9.60 -5.35 -13.03
C ASP A 157 8.61 -5.50 -14.19
N TYR A 158 8.97 -4.96 -15.36
CA TYR A 158 8.12 -4.98 -16.55
C TYR A 158 7.78 -6.39 -17.05
N THR A 159 8.55 -7.42 -16.69
CA THR A 159 8.24 -8.80 -17.08
C THR A 159 7.06 -9.39 -16.29
N ARG A 160 6.66 -8.70 -15.21
CA ARG A 160 5.62 -9.13 -14.26
C ARG A 160 4.53 -8.08 -14.08
N ALA A 161 4.33 -7.20 -15.05
CA ALA A 161 3.27 -6.20 -14.98
C ALA A 161 1.90 -6.88 -14.84
N LEU A 162 1.02 -6.27 -14.04
CA LEU A 162 -0.27 -6.85 -13.68
C LEU A 162 -1.44 -5.96 -14.08
N SER A 163 -1.49 -4.72 -13.60
CA SER A 163 -2.65 -3.85 -13.77
C SER A 163 -2.28 -2.39 -13.80
N PHE A 164 -2.96 -1.63 -14.65
CA PHE A 164 -3.10 -0.19 -14.45
C PHE A 164 -4.26 0.07 -13.49
N SER A 165 -4.13 1.09 -12.64
CA SER A 165 -5.14 1.40 -11.63
C SER A 165 -5.33 2.90 -11.49
N PHE A 166 -6.57 3.30 -11.22
CA PHE A 166 -6.98 4.65 -10.84
C PHE A 166 -7.27 4.61 -9.34
N LYS A 167 -6.55 5.37 -8.53
CA LYS A 167 -6.68 5.35 -7.06
C LYS A 167 -6.21 6.67 -6.45
N GLY A 168 -6.27 6.80 -5.12
CA GLY A 168 -5.77 7.99 -4.43
C GLY A 168 -6.50 9.25 -4.89
N PHE A 169 -7.83 9.16 -5.01
CA PHE A 169 -8.68 10.31 -5.35
C PHE A 169 -8.76 11.23 -4.14
N TYR A 170 -8.45 12.51 -4.34
CA TYR A 170 -8.34 13.46 -3.23
C TYR A 170 -9.24 14.68 -3.35
N LEU A 171 -10.05 14.72 -4.41
CA LEU A 171 -11.16 15.66 -4.56
C LEU A 171 -12.40 14.87 -5.00
N PRO A 172 -13.61 15.27 -4.56
CA PRO A 172 -14.86 14.54 -4.83
C PRO A 172 -15.39 14.83 -6.24
N GLU A 173 -14.55 14.59 -7.24
CA GLU A 173 -14.85 14.88 -8.64
C GLU A 173 -15.20 13.61 -9.39
N LYS A 174 -16.18 13.72 -10.29
CA LYS A 174 -16.55 12.60 -11.16
C LYS A 174 -15.55 12.50 -12.31
N LEU A 175 -15.01 11.30 -12.52
CA LEU A 175 -14.11 10.99 -13.62
C LEU A 175 -14.81 10.06 -14.61
N LYS A 176 -15.00 10.48 -15.86
CA LYS A 176 -15.48 9.61 -16.93
C LYS A 176 -14.30 9.09 -17.73
N VAL A 177 -13.97 7.81 -17.63
CA VAL A 177 -12.90 7.17 -18.41
C VAL A 177 -13.50 6.47 -19.62
N MET A 178 -12.91 6.71 -20.79
CA MET A 178 -13.41 6.24 -22.08
C MET A 178 -12.44 5.28 -22.77
N LYS A 179 -11.14 5.41 -22.51
CA LYS A 179 -10.13 4.53 -23.10
C LYS A 179 -8.85 4.46 -22.27
N VAL A 180 -8.23 3.28 -22.23
CA VAL A 180 -6.88 3.03 -21.74
C VAL A 180 -6.14 2.21 -22.81
N GLU A 181 -4.99 2.70 -23.27
CA GLU A 181 -4.14 2.02 -24.26
C GLU A 181 -2.66 2.35 -24.05
N ILE A 182 -1.77 1.60 -24.67
CA ILE A 182 -0.36 1.96 -24.82
C ILE A 182 -0.10 2.34 -26.27
N THR A 183 0.54 3.48 -26.52
CA THR A 183 0.83 4.00 -27.86
C THR A 183 2.28 4.42 -28.02
N ALA A 184 2.84 4.23 -29.21
CA ALA A 184 4.23 4.54 -29.51
C ALA A 184 4.56 6.04 -29.40
N THR A 185 3.58 6.91 -29.64
CA THR A 185 3.78 8.36 -29.70
C THR A 185 2.70 9.11 -28.96
N LYS A 186 3.07 10.24 -28.36
CA LYS A 186 2.16 11.29 -27.90
C LYS A 186 2.21 12.49 -28.85
N PRO A 187 1.19 13.39 -28.86
CA PRO A 187 1.28 14.64 -29.59
C PRO A 187 2.52 15.46 -29.21
N SER A 188 3.15 16.12 -30.18
CA SER A 188 4.39 16.89 -29.96
C SER A 188 4.21 18.05 -28.98
N THR A 189 3.01 18.63 -28.93
CA THR A 189 2.63 19.72 -28.02
C THR A 189 2.31 19.25 -26.60
N PHE A 190 2.20 17.95 -26.38
CA PHE A 190 1.74 17.38 -25.11
C PHE A 190 2.88 17.37 -24.08
N PRO A 191 2.68 17.74 -22.80
CA PRO A 191 3.73 17.70 -21.80
C PRO A 191 4.20 16.26 -21.52
N ALA A 192 5.49 16.07 -21.32
CA ALA A 192 6.05 14.88 -20.65
C ALA A 192 6.95 15.40 -19.53
N PRO A 193 6.37 15.70 -18.36
CA PRO A 193 7.17 16.16 -17.23
C PRO A 193 8.08 15.03 -16.76
N GLU A 194 9.24 15.37 -16.21
CA GLU A 194 10.07 14.38 -15.51
C GLU A 194 9.28 13.72 -14.37
N LYS A 195 9.57 12.44 -14.13
CA LYS A 195 9.02 11.73 -12.98
C LYS A 195 9.60 12.32 -11.69
N LEU A 196 8.72 12.68 -10.75
CA LEU A 196 9.17 13.09 -9.42
C LEU A 196 9.73 11.90 -8.63
N PRO A 197 10.73 12.11 -7.76
CA PRO A 197 11.16 11.11 -6.80
C PRO A 197 10.01 10.61 -5.94
N THR A 198 10.04 9.34 -5.57
CA THR A 198 9.00 8.68 -4.75
C THR A 198 9.65 7.79 -3.71
N GLY A 199 9.01 7.64 -2.54
CA GLY A 199 9.40 6.60 -1.58
C GLY A 199 9.19 5.19 -2.12
N THR A 200 9.99 4.24 -1.65
CA THR A 200 9.95 2.84 -2.08
C THR A 200 8.95 2.06 -1.25
N LEU A 201 7.99 1.38 -1.89
CA LEU A 201 6.96 0.60 -1.22
C LEU A 201 7.34 -0.88 -1.08
N TRP A 202 7.13 -1.41 0.12
CA TRP A 202 7.34 -2.80 0.47
C TRP A 202 6.08 -3.42 1.08
N LEU A 203 5.64 -4.55 0.51
CA LEU A 203 4.61 -5.43 1.07
C LEU A 203 5.20 -6.77 1.54
N ARG A 204 6.49 -7.00 1.30
CA ARG A 204 7.24 -8.22 1.67
C ARG A 204 8.63 -7.87 2.14
N CYS A 205 9.25 -8.79 2.87
CA CYS A 205 10.67 -8.73 3.13
C CYS A 205 11.50 -8.78 1.84
N LYS A 206 12.53 -7.94 1.80
CA LYS A 206 13.58 -7.99 0.77
C LYS A 206 14.55 -9.13 1.06
N ARG A 207 14.95 -9.26 2.33
CA ARG A 207 15.78 -10.36 2.81
C ARG A 207 15.04 -11.70 2.62
N PRO A 208 15.70 -12.74 2.10
CA PRO A 208 15.09 -14.07 2.01
C PRO A 208 14.95 -14.72 3.41
N ASN A 209 13.96 -15.60 3.55
CA ASN A 209 13.71 -16.37 4.79
C ASN A 209 13.52 -15.52 6.05
N SER A 210 12.97 -14.31 5.92
CA SER A 210 12.67 -13.42 7.04
C SER A 210 11.18 -13.16 7.21
N PHE A 211 10.80 -12.79 8.43
CA PHE A 211 9.44 -12.43 8.81
C PHE A 211 9.52 -11.21 9.74
N ALA A 212 8.70 -10.19 9.57
CA ALA A 212 8.76 -9.00 10.40
C ALA A 212 7.38 -8.57 10.90
N PHE A 213 7.32 -8.26 12.19
CA PHE A 213 6.16 -7.67 12.82
C PHE A 213 6.26 -6.15 12.76
N GLY A 214 5.37 -5.53 11.99
CA GLY A 214 5.05 -4.10 12.09
C GLY A 214 3.84 -3.91 12.99
N ILE A 215 3.99 -3.09 14.02
CA ILE A 215 2.99 -2.90 15.06
C ILE A 215 2.65 -1.40 15.15
N ASP A 216 1.38 -1.08 14.95
CA ASP A 216 0.89 0.30 14.81
C ASP A 216 -0.05 0.64 15.96
N ASP A 217 -0.11 1.91 16.37
CA ASP A 217 -1.12 2.47 17.28
C ASP A 217 -1.34 1.72 18.62
N GLY A 218 -2.21 2.28 19.48
CA GLY A 218 -2.68 1.57 20.66
C GLY A 218 -2.72 2.41 21.92
N SER A 219 -2.40 1.77 23.04
CA SER A 219 -2.21 2.45 24.32
C SER A 219 -0.88 2.06 24.97
N PRO A 220 -0.22 2.94 25.73
CA PRO A 220 1.03 2.60 26.41
C PRO A 220 0.93 1.42 27.38
N HIS A 221 -0.26 1.18 27.94
CA HIS A 221 -0.47 0.03 28.82
C HIS A 221 -0.41 -1.29 28.06
N LEU A 222 -1.13 -1.42 26.94
CA LEU A 222 -1.12 -2.63 26.12
C LEU A 222 0.21 -2.80 25.39
N GLY A 223 0.84 -1.70 24.95
CA GLY A 223 2.17 -1.73 24.36
C GLY A 223 3.22 -2.35 25.30
N ARG A 224 3.15 -2.06 26.61
CA ARG A 224 4.03 -2.71 27.61
C ARG A 224 3.77 -4.23 27.72
N GLN A 225 2.53 -4.66 27.66
CA GLN A 225 2.21 -6.10 27.69
C GLN A 225 2.72 -6.81 26.43
N ILE A 226 2.57 -6.19 25.25
CA ILE A 226 3.17 -6.70 24.01
C ILE A 226 4.69 -6.80 24.15
N MET A 227 5.35 -5.76 24.66
CA MET A 227 6.79 -5.75 24.89
C MET A 227 7.26 -6.91 25.78
N ASP A 228 6.55 -7.20 26.86
CA ASP A 228 6.85 -8.34 27.73
C ASP A 228 6.70 -9.68 27.01
N ILE A 229 5.69 -9.82 26.15
CA ILE A 229 5.52 -10.99 25.28
C ILE A 229 6.71 -11.11 24.32
N LEU A 230 7.03 -10.04 23.56
CA LEU A 230 8.13 -10.06 22.59
C LEU A 230 9.48 -10.40 23.24
N THR A 231 9.74 -9.85 24.43
CA THR A 231 10.94 -10.18 25.22
C THR A 231 10.93 -11.65 25.65
N SER A 232 9.81 -12.18 26.14
CA SER A 232 9.70 -13.59 26.52
C SER A 232 9.86 -14.55 25.34
N GLU A 233 9.47 -14.09 24.15
CA GLU A 233 9.62 -14.81 22.89
C GLU A 233 10.98 -14.54 22.22
N GLY A 234 11.85 -13.70 22.80
CA GLY A 234 13.17 -13.41 22.23
C GLY A 234 13.12 -12.87 20.79
N ILE A 235 12.11 -12.05 20.46
CA ILE A 235 11.99 -11.41 19.15
C ILE A 235 11.98 -9.89 19.26
N ASN A 236 12.53 -9.23 18.24
CA ASN A 236 12.34 -7.79 18.03
C ASN A 236 11.35 -7.54 16.90
N ALA A 237 10.71 -6.37 16.98
CA ALA A 237 9.66 -5.92 16.07
C ALA A 237 9.88 -4.44 15.71
N THR A 238 9.07 -3.92 14.81
CA THR A 238 9.05 -2.50 14.44
C THR A 238 7.74 -1.88 14.88
N PHE A 239 7.81 -0.76 15.60
CA PHE A 239 6.67 0.02 16.05
C PHE A 239 6.52 1.30 15.24
N PHE A 240 5.36 1.56 14.67
CA PHE A 240 5.07 2.78 13.91
C PHE A 240 4.34 3.79 14.80
N THR A 241 4.94 4.96 15.00
CA THR A 241 4.55 5.92 16.04
C THR A 241 3.77 7.11 15.48
N VAL A 242 2.55 7.29 15.99
CA VAL A 242 1.79 8.54 15.82
C VAL A 242 2.36 9.61 16.75
N GLY A 243 2.81 10.71 16.16
CA GLY A 243 3.64 11.72 16.84
C GLY A 243 2.93 12.52 17.94
N ASN A 244 1.63 12.81 17.83
CA ASN A 244 0.92 13.70 18.75
C ASN A 244 0.94 13.22 20.21
N GLY A 245 0.99 11.90 20.43
CA GLY A 245 1.06 11.30 21.76
C GLY A 245 2.37 11.62 22.48
N LEU A 246 3.48 11.70 21.72
CA LEU A 246 4.81 12.04 22.24
C LEU A 246 4.88 13.48 22.79
N ALA A 247 4.02 14.38 22.30
CA ALA A 247 3.96 15.76 22.76
C ALA A 247 3.20 15.95 24.09
N ILE A 248 2.64 14.88 24.65
CA ILE A 248 1.94 14.89 25.94
C ILE A 248 2.79 14.15 26.96
N PRO A 249 3.56 14.83 27.82
CA PRO A 249 4.51 14.17 28.75
C PRO A 249 3.85 13.15 29.69
N SER A 250 2.60 13.39 30.10
CA SER A 250 1.84 12.51 30.99
C SER A 250 1.15 11.34 30.29
N SER A 251 1.25 11.23 28.96
CA SER A 251 0.60 10.15 28.21
C SER A 251 1.30 8.79 28.41
N GLY A 252 2.59 8.80 28.75
CA GLY A 252 3.44 7.60 28.82
C GLY A 252 3.93 7.09 27.47
N TRP A 253 3.63 7.77 26.35
CA TRP A 253 4.09 7.37 25.03
C TRP A 253 5.61 7.49 24.87
N SER A 254 6.20 8.62 25.27
CA SER A 254 7.64 8.82 25.15
C SER A 254 8.43 7.80 25.97
N ASP A 255 7.93 7.43 27.16
CA ASP A 255 8.54 6.37 27.97
C ASP A 255 8.44 4.99 27.31
N LEU A 256 7.27 4.65 26.75
CA LEU A 256 7.07 3.40 26.03
C LEU A 256 8.03 3.27 24.85
N TYR A 257 8.10 4.28 23.97
CA TYR A 257 8.92 4.19 22.77
C TYR A 257 10.43 4.25 23.07
N ARG A 258 10.84 4.95 24.14
CA ARG A 258 12.22 4.86 24.65
C ARG A 258 12.56 3.46 25.15
N ASP A 259 11.66 2.82 25.90
CA ASP A 259 11.85 1.44 26.35
C ASP A 259 11.87 0.45 25.17
N MET A 260 10.98 0.61 24.18
CA MET A 260 11.01 -0.16 22.93
C MET A 260 12.38 -0.08 22.23
N ALA A 261 12.89 1.13 22.03
CA ALA A 261 14.20 1.35 21.42
C ALA A 261 15.33 0.75 22.28
N ALA A 262 15.29 0.93 23.60
CA ALA A 262 16.30 0.41 24.53
C ALA A 262 16.35 -1.13 24.56
N ARG A 263 15.22 -1.81 24.33
CA ARG A 263 15.15 -3.27 24.19
C ARG A 263 15.44 -3.77 22.76
N GLY A 264 15.88 -2.88 21.88
CA GLY A 264 16.36 -3.21 20.53
C GLY A 264 15.30 -3.18 19.42
N HIS A 265 14.03 -2.89 19.74
CA HIS A 265 13.00 -2.73 18.72
C HIS A 265 13.26 -1.52 17.83
N GLN A 266 12.75 -1.56 16.61
CA GLN A 266 12.78 -0.41 15.72
C GLN A 266 11.57 0.48 16.02
N VAL A 267 11.74 1.80 15.98
CA VAL A 267 10.64 2.77 16.06
C VAL A 267 10.64 3.61 14.78
N ALA A 268 9.49 3.75 14.13
CA ALA A 268 9.32 4.31 12.79
C ALA A 268 8.14 5.31 12.73
N LEU A 269 8.00 5.99 11.59
CA LEU A 269 7.04 7.10 11.43
C LEU A 269 5.64 6.57 11.09
N HIS A 270 4.61 7.17 11.71
CA HIS A 270 3.20 6.90 11.42
C HIS A 270 2.36 8.18 11.39
N THR A 271 2.93 9.28 10.88
CA THR A 271 2.35 10.63 10.85
C THR A 271 2.23 11.29 12.22
N TRP A 272 1.82 12.56 12.24
CA TRP A 272 1.66 13.29 13.48
C TRP A 272 0.32 13.00 14.13
N SER A 273 -0.77 12.97 13.38
CA SER A 273 -2.14 12.88 13.89
C SER A 273 -2.97 11.73 13.32
N HIS A 274 -2.36 10.83 12.54
CA HIS A 274 -2.99 9.67 11.93
C HIS A 274 -4.10 9.98 10.88
N PRO A 275 -3.98 11.00 10.01
CA PRO A 275 -4.94 11.18 8.92
C PRO A 275 -4.66 10.23 7.75
N PRO A 276 -5.68 9.89 6.93
CA PRO A 276 -5.45 9.31 5.61
C PRO A 276 -4.70 10.34 4.74
N MET A 277 -3.38 10.17 4.61
CA MET A 277 -2.49 11.17 4.03
C MET A 277 -2.88 11.59 2.62
N GLU A 278 -3.33 10.63 1.81
CA GLU A 278 -3.74 10.88 0.42
C GLU A 278 -5.10 11.60 0.32
N GLU A 279 -5.84 11.79 1.41
CA GLU A 279 -7.09 12.59 1.44
C GLU A 279 -6.86 14.02 1.89
N LEU A 280 -5.66 14.35 2.38
CA LEU A 280 -5.30 15.71 2.72
C LEU A 280 -5.41 16.59 1.46
N LYS A 281 -5.99 17.78 1.63
CA LYS A 281 -6.38 18.64 0.50
C LYS A 281 -5.16 19.24 -0.18
N THR A 282 -4.10 19.47 0.58
CA THR A 282 -2.89 20.14 0.10
C THR A 282 -1.64 19.36 0.44
N GLU A 283 -0.60 19.51 -0.39
CA GLU A 283 0.73 18.97 -0.08
C GLU A 283 1.32 19.55 1.21
N ALA A 284 0.96 20.79 1.58
CA ALA A 284 1.41 21.41 2.82
C ALA A 284 0.86 20.71 4.07
N GLU A 285 -0.36 20.18 4.01
CA GLU A 285 -0.93 19.37 5.10
C GLU A 285 -0.20 18.02 5.21
N ILE A 286 0.10 17.37 4.06
CA ILE A 286 0.92 16.14 4.00
C ILE A 286 2.31 16.40 4.63
N ASP A 287 2.96 17.49 4.23
CA ASP A 287 4.26 17.89 4.75
C ASP A 287 4.21 18.13 6.26
N GLN A 288 3.16 18.80 6.74
CA GLN A 288 3.01 19.11 8.15
C GLN A 288 2.95 17.82 9.00
N GLU A 289 2.23 16.81 8.53
CA GLU A 289 2.12 15.51 9.21
C GLU A 289 3.47 14.79 9.29
N ILE A 290 4.25 14.83 8.21
CA ILE A 290 5.59 14.22 8.15
C ILE A 290 6.58 15.00 9.04
N ILE A 291 6.65 16.32 8.87
CA ILE A 291 7.63 17.18 9.56
C ILE A 291 7.40 17.18 11.06
N LYS A 292 6.15 17.31 11.53
CA LYS A 292 5.86 17.30 12.97
C LYS A 292 6.20 15.95 13.60
N ASN A 293 5.93 14.84 12.92
CA ASN A 293 6.28 13.51 13.43
C ASN A 293 7.80 13.32 13.53
N LEU A 294 8.56 13.74 12.51
CA LEU A 294 10.03 13.75 12.53
C LEU A 294 10.58 14.59 13.70
N GLN A 295 10.09 15.82 13.86
CA GLN A 295 10.53 16.74 14.91
C GLN A 295 10.30 16.15 16.30
N ILE A 296 9.08 15.69 16.60
CA ILE A 296 8.78 15.18 17.94
C ILE A 296 9.51 13.87 18.24
N MET A 297 9.73 12.99 17.26
CA MET A 297 10.54 11.79 17.43
C MET A 297 11.99 12.15 17.78
N ARG A 298 12.58 13.12 17.07
CA ARG A 298 13.93 13.60 17.38
C ARG A 298 14.01 14.20 18.78
N GLU A 299 13.04 15.02 19.16
CA GLU A 299 13.01 15.69 20.47
C GLU A 299 12.82 14.72 21.64
N GLN A 300 11.94 13.72 21.50
CA GLN A 300 11.56 12.82 22.61
C GLN A 300 12.35 11.52 22.66
N LEU A 301 12.82 11.03 21.50
CA LEU A 301 13.45 9.71 21.35
C LEU A 301 14.92 9.81 20.91
N GLY A 302 15.36 10.95 20.36
CA GLY A 302 16.77 11.22 20.05
C GLY A 302 17.27 10.65 18.73
N PHE A 303 16.39 10.17 17.85
CA PHE A 303 16.76 9.65 16.53
C PHE A 303 15.70 9.99 15.48
N ASP A 304 16.12 9.94 14.20
CA ASP A 304 15.24 10.05 13.04
C ASP A 304 14.96 8.65 12.45
N SER A 305 13.86 8.52 11.71
CA SER A 305 13.56 7.33 10.93
C SER A 305 13.27 7.69 9.48
N ARG A 306 13.69 6.82 8.55
CA ARG A 306 13.30 6.86 7.14
C ARG A 306 12.22 5.83 6.78
N TYR A 307 11.79 5.03 7.74
CA TYR A 307 10.72 4.06 7.61
C TYR A 307 9.41 4.71 7.99
N PHE A 308 8.41 4.55 7.12
CA PHE A 308 7.11 5.15 7.26
C PHE A 308 6.04 4.11 6.91
N ARG A 309 4.98 4.04 7.70
CA ARG A 309 3.75 3.34 7.31
C ARG A 309 2.63 4.36 7.13
N PRO A 310 1.92 4.37 6.00
CA PRO A 310 0.77 5.25 5.82
C PRO A 310 -0.39 4.78 6.73
N PRO A 311 -1.04 5.69 7.48
CA PRO A 311 -2.31 5.40 8.13
C PRO A 311 -3.30 4.74 7.16
N TYR A 312 -4.03 3.74 7.66
CA TYR A 312 -5.03 2.98 6.89
C TYR A 312 -4.46 2.20 5.67
N GLY A 313 -3.13 2.17 5.46
CA GLY A 313 -2.53 1.56 4.26
C GLY A 313 -2.75 2.37 2.97
N ILE A 314 -3.46 3.51 3.06
CA ILE A 314 -3.81 4.36 1.92
C ILE A 314 -2.58 5.09 1.41
N LEU A 315 -2.23 4.84 0.15
CA LEU A 315 -1.04 5.40 -0.48
C LEU A 315 -1.32 5.78 -1.93
N GLY A 316 -0.97 7.01 -2.29
CA GLY A 316 -0.92 7.49 -3.67
C GLY A 316 0.36 8.26 -3.99
N ALA A 317 0.38 8.87 -5.18
CA ALA A 317 1.55 9.56 -5.70
C ALA A 317 1.97 10.73 -4.81
N ARG A 318 1.03 11.52 -4.27
CA ARG A 318 1.35 12.72 -3.49
C ARG A 318 2.07 12.36 -2.20
N THR A 319 1.54 11.41 -1.44
CA THR A 319 2.18 10.94 -0.20
C THR A 319 3.60 10.43 -0.46
N ARG A 320 3.80 9.61 -1.52
CA ARG A 320 5.13 9.08 -1.87
C ARG A 320 6.13 10.17 -2.27
N GLN A 321 5.67 11.17 -3.02
CA GLN A 321 6.50 12.28 -3.49
C GLN A 321 6.89 13.21 -2.35
N ARG A 322 5.94 13.56 -1.46
CA ARG A 322 6.22 14.40 -0.29
C ARG A 322 7.17 13.73 0.68
N LEU A 323 7.04 12.42 0.90
CA LEU A 323 8.02 11.64 1.67
C LEU A 323 9.42 11.76 1.05
N ALA A 324 9.56 11.55 -0.27
CA ALA A 324 10.86 11.65 -0.96
C ALA A 324 11.43 13.08 -0.99
N ALA A 325 10.58 14.10 -0.93
CA ALA A 325 11.00 15.50 -0.84
C ALA A 325 11.56 15.86 0.54
N LEU A 326 11.06 15.22 1.60
CA LEU A 326 11.39 15.55 3.00
C LEU A 326 12.37 14.57 3.65
N ILE A 327 12.44 13.34 3.18
CA ILE A 327 13.21 12.24 3.75
C ILE A 327 14.07 11.62 2.66
N LYS A 328 15.37 11.47 2.93
CA LYS A 328 16.29 10.79 2.01
C LYS A 328 15.99 9.28 1.99
N ASP A 329 15.72 8.74 0.80
CA ASP A 329 15.46 7.32 0.56
C ASP A 329 14.39 6.72 1.51
N PRO A 330 13.15 7.25 1.49
CA PRO A 330 12.11 6.81 2.40
C PRO A 330 11.61 5.41 2.03
N GLN A 331 11.50 4.56 3.04
CA GLN A 331 10.99 3.19 2.94
C GLN A 331 9.54 3.18 3.44
N ILE A 332 8.61 2.91 2.54
CA ILE A 332 7.18 2.85 2.83
C ILE A 332 6.79 1.40 3.06
N ILE A 333 6.29 1.12 4.25
CA ILE A 333 6.04 -0.25 4.73
C ILE A 333 4.54 -0.46 4.83
N ASN A 334 4.01 -1.26 3.93
CA ASN A 334 2.66 -1.80 4.03
C ASN A 334 2.76 -3.25 4.52
N TRP A 335 1.80 -4.12 4.22
CA TRP A 335 1.79 -5.50 4.75
C TRP A 335 1.39 -6.54 3.70
N SER A 336 1.77 -7.79 3.97
CA SER A 336 1.29 -9.00 3.28
C SER A 336 0.60 -9.99 4.22
N VAL A 337 0.54 -9.67 5.52
CA VAL A 337 -0.17 -10.40 6.57
C VAL A 337 -0.94 -9.38 7.40
N ASP A 338 -2.27 -9.42 7.35
CA ASP A 338 -3.14 -8.59 8.19
C ASP A 338 -3.85 -9.46 9.22
N ILE A 339 -3.58 -9.22 10.50
CA ILE A 339 -4.27 -9.91 11.60
C ILE A 339 -5.76 -9.51 11.69
N GLN A 340 -6.16 -8.39 11.08
CA GLN A 340 -7.53 -7.86 11.09
C GLN A 340 -8.07 -7.63 12.51
N ASP A 341 -7.20 -7.25 13.43
CA ASP A 341 -7.54 -6.96 14.82
C ASP A 341 -8.47 -5.74 14.93
N TRP A 342 -8.31 -4.76 14.05
CA TRP A 342 -9.23 -3.63 13.89
C TRP A 342 -10.68 -4.05 13.56
N LEU A 343 -10.87 -5.24 12.99
CA LEU A 343 -12.19 -5.79 12.63
C LEU A 343 -12.72 -6.76 13.70
N TRP A 344 -11.85 -7.63 14.23
CA TRP A 344 -12.28 -8.76 15.05
C TRP A 344 -12.12 -8.56 16.55
N ALA A 345 -11.22 -7.67 17.01
CA ALA A 345 -11.05 -7.44 18.44
C ALA A 345 -12.32 -6.80 19.05
N GLY A 346 -12.72 -7.27 20.23
CA GLY A 346 -13.97 -6.88 20.88
C GLY A 346 -15.24 -7.41 20.20
N SER A 347 -15.13 -8.14 19.09
CA SER A 347 -16.27 -8.81 18.45
C SER A 347 -16.65 -10.10 19.21
N PRO A 348 -17.79 -10.75 18.88
CA PRO A 348 -18.12 -12.07 19.42
C PRO A 348 -17.19 -13.21 18.99
N THR A 349 -16.32 -12.98 17.99
CA THR A 349 -15.39 -13.99 17.46
C THR A 349 -13.97 -13.42 17.35
N PRO A 350 -13.34 -12.98 18.45
CA PRO A 350 -12.02 -12.35 18.41
C PRO A 350 -10.91 -13.32 17.96
N GLU A 351 -11.14 -14.64 18.04
CA GLU A 351 -10.25 -15.69 17.54
C GLU A 351 -9.98 -15.64 16.03
N LYS A 352 -10.86 -14.99 15.25
CA LYS A 352 -10.67 -14.80 13.80
C LYS A 352 -9.43 -13.99 13.45
N GLN A 353 -8.85 -13.27 14.41
CA GLN A 353 -7.54 -12.65 14.27
C GLN A 353 -6.46 -13.67 13.89
N VAL A 354 -6.46 -14.82 14.58
CA VAL A 354 -5.49 -15.89 14.34
C VAL A 354 -5.75 -16.57 12.99
N GLU A 355 -7.02 -16.75 12.62
CA GLU A 355 -7.41 -17.30 11.31
C GLU A 355 -6.99 -16.39 10.15
N ALA A 356 -7.21 -15.08 10.28
CA ALA A 356 -6.79 -14.08 9.29
C ALA A 356 -5.28 -14.07 9.11
N PHE A 357 -4.54 -14.07 10.23
CA PHE A 357 -3.09 -14.17 10.22
C PHE A 357 -2.60 -15.44 9.52
N GLN A 358 -3.13 -16.62 9.90
CA GLN A 358 -2.75 -17.90 9.31
C GLN A 358 -3.03 -17.94 7.80
N ARG A 359 -4.20 -17.46 7.37
CA ARG A 359 -4.59 -17.38 5.96
C ARG A 359 -3.55 -16.64 5.12
N ASP A 360 -3.06 -15.51 5.59
CA ASP A 360 -2.12 -14.70 4.81
C ASP A 360 -0.69 -15.25 4.88
N VAL A 361 -0.33 -15.91 5.99
CA VAL A 361 0.91 -16.69 6.10
C VAL A 361 0.93 -17.89 5.15
N ASP A 362 -0.18 -18.62 5.01
CA ASP A 362 -0.31 -19.76 4.09
C ASP A 362 -0.16 -19.36 2.62
N LYS A 363 -0.51 -18.11 2.31
CA LYS A 363 -0.27 -17.49 1.00
C LYS A 363 1.18 -17.04 0.79
N GLY A 364 2.01 -17.05 1.84
CA GLY A 364 3.44 -16.75 1.77
C GLY A 364 3.84 -15.38 2.33
N GLY A 365 2.91 -14.62 2.92
CA GLY A 365 3.18 -13.30 3.50
C GLY A 365 4.25 -13.32 4.59
N ASP A 366 4.89 -12.18 4.82
CA ASP A 366 5.96 -12.02 5.81
C ASP A 366 6.16 -10.61 6.40
N LEU A 367 5.37 -9.63 5.97
CA LEU A 367 5.28 -8.33 6.64
C LEU A 367 3.91 -8.22 7.29
N VAL A 368 3.91 -8.18 8.62
CA VAL A 368 2.69 -8.10 9.42
C VAL A 368 2.29 -6.66 9.66
N VAL A 369 0.98 -6.42 9.66
CA VAL A 369 0.35 -5.33 10.40
C VAL A 369 -0.46 -5.90 11.57
N MET A 370 -0.34 -5.26 12.72
CA MET A 370 -1.17 -5.49 13.91
C MET A 370 -1.14 -4.26 14.80
N HIS A 371 -2.02 -4.18 15.79
CA HIS A 371 -2.13 -3.02 16.67
C HIS A 371 -2.19 -3.43 18.15
N PHE A 372 -1.76 -2.55 19.06
CA PHE A 372 -1.96 -2.77 20.52
C PHE A 372 -3.13 -1.94 21.06
N LEU A 373 -4.26 -2.01 20.36
CA LEU A 373 -5.51 -1.30 20.65
C LEU A 373 -6.44 -2.07 21.61
N SER A 374 -6.36 -3.41 21.62
CA SER A 374 -7.27 -4.27 22.40
C SER A 374 -6.53 -5.32 23.24
N PRO A 375 -7.03 -5.66 24.45
CA PRO A 375 -6.57 -6.83 25.20
C PRO A 375 -6.67 -8.14 24.42
N ASP A 376 -7.65 -8.28 23.52
CA ASP A 376 -7.80 -9.49 22.69
C ASP A 376 -6.57 -9.71 21.80
N THR A 377 -6.07 -8.64 21.17
CA THR A 377 -4.87 -8.72 20.33
C THR A 377 -3.64 -9.11 21.15
N VAL A 378 -3.51 -8.57 22.37
CA VAL A 378 -2.44 -8.95 23.30
C VAL A 378 -2.51 -10.45 23.63
N MET A 379 -3.71 -10.97 23.89
CA MET A 379 -3.93 -12.39 24.18
C MET A 379 -3.47 -13.29 23.04
N TYR A 380 -3.78 -12.95 21.78
CA TYR A 380 -3.41 -13.74 20.60
C TYR A 380 -1.99 -13.50 20.07
N THR A 381 -1.23 -12.55 20.66
CA THR A 381 0.12 -12.21 20.18
C THR A 381 1.06 -13.42 20.20
N ARG A 382 0.99 -14.29 21.22
CA ARG A 382 1.81 -15.52 21.27
C ARG A 382 1.42 -16.52 20.19
N ASP A 383 0.14 -16.62 19.85
CA ASP A 383 -0.34 -17.54 18.81
C ASP A 383 0.18 -17.13 17.43
N VAL A 384 0.12 -15.84 17.08
CA VAL A 384 0.64 -15.36 15.79
C VAL A 384 2.17 -15.43 15.71
N ILE A 385 2.89 -15.23 16.81
CA ILE A 385 4.35 -15.47 16.87
C ILE A 385 4.67 -16.96 16.63
N ARG A 386 3.90 -17.87 17.23
CA ARG A 386 4.06 -19.32 17.00
C ARG A 386 3.80 -19.69 15.54
N ILE A 387 2.76 -19.13 14.92
CA ILE A 387 2.49 -19.34 13.48
C ILE A 387 3.67 -18.84 12.64
N ALA A 388 4.16 -17.63 12.90
CA ALA A 388 5.31 -17.07 12.20
C ALA A 388 6.56 -17.98 12.33
N ARG A 389 6.86 -18.51 13.53
CA ARG A 389 7.97 -19.45 13.73
C ARG A 389 7.80 -20.77 12.99
N ASN A 390 6.56 -21.28 12.90
CA ASN A 390 6.28 -22.54 12.19
C ASN A 390 6.54 -22.45 10.69
N THR A 391 6.66 -21.24 10.12
CA THR A 391 7.10 -21.06 8.73
C THR A 391 8.59 -21.40 8.51
N GLY A 392 9.38 -21.48 9.58
CA GLY A 392 10.84 -21.61 9.52
C GLY A 392 11.58 -20.33 9.14
N LYS A 393 10.87 -19.21 8.87
CA LYS A 393 11.46 -17.90 8.62
C LYS A 393 12.00 -17.30 9.94
N ARG A 394 13.09 -16.53 9.84
CA ARG A 394 13.66 -15.79 10.98
C ARG A 394 12.85 -14.54 11.25
N ILE A 395 12.32 -14.40 12.47
CA ILE A 395 11.62 -13.18 12.90
C ILE A 395 12.65 -12.08 13.18
N MET A 396 12.41 -10.87 12.66
CA MET A 396 13.29 -9.72 12.79
C MET A 396 12.53 -8.40 12.66
N ARG A 397 13.26 -7.29 12.79
CA ARG A 397 12.73 -5.94 12.57
C ARG A 397 12.61 -5.63 11.08
N VAL A 398 11.76 -4.68 10.72
CA VAL A 398 11.52 -4.28 9.33
C VAL A 398 12.80 -3.77 8.65
N ASP A 399 13.63 -2.96 9.31
CA ASP A 399 14.91 -2.50 8.73
C ASP A 399 15.88 -3.65 8.40
N GLN A 400 15.97 -4.68 9.24
CA GLN A 400 16.75 -5.89 8.98
C GLN A 400 16.18 -6.69 7.80
N CYS A 401 14.85 -6.77 7.73
CA CYS A 401 14.07 -7.40 6.66
C CYS A 401 14.19 -6.63 5.32
N MET A 402 14.45 -5.32 5.34
CA MET A 402 14.79 -4.50 4.16
C MET A 402 16.29 -4.48 3.82
N GLU A 403 17.12 -5.19 4.59
CA GLU A 403 18.59 -5.19 4.45
C GLU A 403 19.19 -3.78 4.58
N ASP A 404 18.65 -2.98 5.51
CA ASP A 404 19.18 -1.65 5.79
C ASP A 404 20.62 -1.75 6.32
N PRO A 405 21.61 -1.07 5.70
CA PRO A 405 22.98 -1.05 6.21
C PRO A 405 23.11 -0.41 7.60
N ALA A 406 22.14 0.40 8.02
CA ALA A 406 22.09 0.99 9.36
C ALA A 406 21.39 0.11 10.40
N ALA A 407 20.79 -1.02 10.00
CA ALA A 407 20.16 -1.93 10.94
C ALA A 407 21.24 -2.64 11.80
N PRO A 408 21.02 -2.79 13.11
CA PRO A 408 21.74 -3.74 13.95
C PRO A 408 21.97 -5.10 13.29
N PRO A 409 23.15 -5.72 13.53
CA PRO A 409 23.48 -7.01 12.96
C PRO A 409 22.44 -8.06 13.39
N LEU A 410 22.30 -9.09 12.56
CA LEU A 410 21.54 -10.26 12.94
C LEU A 410 22.37 -11.07 13.94
N ASP A 411 21.78 -11.37 15.10
CA ASP A 411 22.37 -12.25 16.12
C ASP A 411 22.63 -13.69 15.63
#